data_AF-A0A924L3F1-F1
#
_entry.id   AF-A0A924L3F1-F1
#
_cell.length_a   1.000
_cell.length_b   1.000
_cell.length_c   1.000
_cell.angle_alpha   90.00
_cell.angle_beta   90.00
_cell.angle_gamma   90.00
#
_symmetry.space_group_name_H-M   'P 1'
#
loop_
_entity.id
_entity.type
_entity.pdbx_description
1 polymer ?
#
loop_
_entity_poly.entity_id
_entity_poly.type
_entity_poly.pdbx_seq_one_letter_code
_entity_poly.pdbx_strand_id
1 'polypeptide(L)'
;MKHLSKGMLLLALICLSFGVPPKKIKVLFFGDSITQAGVQPNGYIVKLDSIIKQSHLPDSIELTGAGIGGNKVYDLYLRMEEDVLKKNPDVVVIYVGINDVWHKATSGTGTDPDKYE
;
A
#
# COMPACT_ATOMS: atom_id res chain seq x y z
N MET A 1 -36.45 22.28 31.77
CA MET A 1 -36.34 21.29 30.66
C MET A 1 -36.31 21.89 29.25
N LYS A 2 -36.63 23.17 28.99
CA LYS A 2 -36.64 23.76 27.62
C LYS A 2 -35.27 24.23 27.09
N HIS A 3 -34.26 24.39 27.94
CA HIS A 3 -32.92 24.85 27.54
C HIS A 3 -31.97 23.73 27.08
N LEU A 4 -32.28 22.48 27.43
CA LEU A 4 -31.43 21.32 27.10
C LEU A 4 -31.46 20.98 25.60
N SER A 5 -32.57 21.25 24.92
CA SER A 5 -32.76 21.00 23.48
C SER A 5 -31.95 21.95 22.58
N LYS A 6 -31.80 23.23 22.95
CA LYS A 6 -31.06 24.21 22.15
C LYS A 6 -29.55 24.01 22.23
N GLY A 7 -29.04 23.65 23.41
CA GLY A 7 -27.62 23.31 23.59
C GLY A 7 -27.22 22.07 22.81
N MET A 8 -28.09 21.05 22.75
CA MET A 8 -27.82 19.82 22.00
C MET A 8 -27.86 20.03 20.49
N LEU A 9 -28.73 20.92 19.99
CA LEU A 9 -28.75 21.30 18.57
C LEU A 9 -27.51 22.12 18.17
N LEU A 10 -27.07 23.03 19.04
CA LEU A 10 -25.84 23.81 18.82
C LEU A 10 -24.59 22.91 18.83
N LEU A 11 -24.54 21.92 19.73
CA LEU A 11 -23.46 20.94 19.79
C LEU A 11 -23.43 20.03 18.55
N ALA A 12 -24.60 19.59 18.05
CA ALA A 12 -24.70 18.82 16.80
C ALA A 12 -24.22 19.62 15.57
N LEU A 13 -24.55 20.92 15.51
CA LEU A 13 -24.07 21.83 14.46
C LEU A 13 -22.55 22.07 14.52
N ILE A 14 -21.98 22.12 15.73
CA ILE A 14 -20.52 22.21 15.93
C ILE A 14 -19.83 20.89 15.52
N CYS A 15 -20.43 19.74 15.82
CA CYS A 15 -19.90 18.44 15.37
C CYS A 15 -19.98 18.26 13.85
N LEU A 16 -20.98 18.84 13.18
CA LEU A 16 -21.11 18.83 11.72
C LEU A 16 -20.12 19.77 11.01
N SER A 17 -19.62 20.81 11.70
CA SER A 17 -18.62 21.73 11.14
C SER A 17 -17.18 21.26 11.31
N PHE A 18 -16.92 20.21 12.10
CA PHE A 18 -15.71 19.41 11.97
C PHE A 18 -15.87 18.48 10.77
N GLY A 19 -15.53 18.98 9.58
CA GLY A 19 -15.55 18.21 8.34
C GLY A 19 -14.78 16.89 8.51
N VAL A 20 -15.39 15.79 8.06
CA VAL A 20 -14.70 14.50 7.99
C VAL A 20 -13.43 14.70 7.16
N PRO A 21 -12.23 14.41 7.70
CA PRO A 21 -11.01 14.56 6.92
C PRO A 21 -11.11 13.69 5.66
N PRO A 22 -10.64 14.18 4.50
CA PRO A 22 -10.73 13.42 3.26
C PRO A 22 -10.05 12.06 3.43
N LYS A 23 -10.73 10.99 3.00
CA LYS A 23 -10.18 9.64 3.03
C LYS A 23 -8.91 9.60 2.18
N LYS A 24 -7.79 9.15 2.76
CA LYS A 24 -6.55 8.89 2.02
C LYS A 24 -6.72 7.66 1.11
N ILE A 25 -6.21 7.75 -0.12
CA ILE A 25 -6.09 6.62 -1.03
C ILE A 25 -4.91 5.77 -0.54
N LYS A 26 -5.15 4.50 -0.21
CA LYS A 26 -4.11 3.57 0.23
C LYS A 26 -3.53 2.83 -0.97
N VAL A 27 -2.24 3.03 -1.21
CA VAL A 27 -1.48 2.33 -2.24
C VAL A 27 -0.52 1.37 -1.57
N LEU A 28 -0.63 0.09 -1.90
CA LEU A 28 0.25 -0.96 -1.39
C LEU A 28 1.16 -1.49 -2.51
N PHE A 29 2.46 -1.44 -2.28
CA PHE A 29 3.46 -2.04 -3.15
C PHE A 29 3.76 -3.47 -2.69
N PHE A 30 3.60 -4.45 -3.57
CA PHE A 30 3.76 -5.87 -3.28
C PHE A 30 4.82 -6.47 -4.21
N GLY A 31 5.83 -7.15 -3.65
CA GLY A 31 6.94 -7.59 -4.49
C GLY A 31 8.07 -8.29 -3.78
N ASP A 32 9.23 -8.26 -4.42
CA ASP A 32 10.45 -8.95 -4.00
C ASP A 32 11.43 -8.03 -3.23
N SER A 33 12.73 -8.31 -3.32
CA SER A 33 13.81 -7.52 -2.71
C SER A 33 13.80 -6.06 -3.14
N ILE A 34 13.37 -5.75 -4.37
CA ILE A 34 13.31 -4.37 -4.85
C ILE A 34 12.24 -3.59 -4.08
N THR A 35 11.07 -4.22 -3.84
CA THR A 35 10.00 -3.64 -3.00
C THR A 35 10.39 -3.60 -1.52
N GLN A 36 11.13 -4.61 -1.04
CA GLN A 36 11.65 -4.63 0.32
C GLN A 36 12.60 -3.46 0.58
N ALA A 37 13.50 -3.17 -0.36
CA ALA A 37 14.37 -1.99 -0.31
C ALA A 37 13.59 -0.69 -0.59
N GLY A 38 12.45 -0.77 -1.28
CA GLY A 38 11.61 0.36 -1.65
C GLY A 38 11.11 1.18 -0.46
N VAL A 39 10.82 0.52 0.67
CA VAL A 39 10.37 1.17 1.92
C VAL A 39 11.51 1.68 2.80
N GLN A 40 12.76 1.33 2.49
CA GLN A 40 13.94 1.76 3.25
C GLN A 40 14.33 3.20 2.87
N PRO A 41 15.17 3.88 3.68
CA PRO A 41 15.70 5.19 3.31
C PRO A 41 16.32 5.18 1.91
N ASN A 42 15.99 6.19 1.10
CA ASN A 42 16.34 6.31 -0.33
C ASN A 42 15.71 5.28 -1.28
N GLY A 43 14.85 4.40 -0.78
CA GLY A 43 14.04 3.48 -1.58
C GLY A 43 13.05 4.21 -2.49
N TYR A 44 12.58 3.51 -3.53
CA TYR A 44 11.71 4.13 -4.54
C TYR A 44 10.35 4.56 -3.97
N ILE A 45 9.80 3.83 -2.98
CA ILE A 45 8.52 4.18 -2.35
C ILE A 45 8.68 5.45 -1.50
N VAL A 46 9.80 5.58 -0.78
CA VAL A 46 10.11 6.80 -0.01
C VAL A 46 10.32 8.01 -0.93
N LYS A 47 10.96 7.81 -2.09
CA LYS A 47 11.10 8.87 -3.10
C LYS A 47 9.74 9.28 -3.69
N LEU A 48 8.86 8.32 -3.99
CA LEU A 48 7.50 8.59 -4.45
C LEU A 48 6.70 9.37 -3.40
N ASP A 49 6.75 8.97 -2.14
CA ASP A 49 6.13 9.69 -1.02
C ASP A 49 6.64 11.14 -0.93
N SER A 50 7.96 11.34 -1.11
CA SER A 50 8.56 12.68 -1.10
C SER A 50 8.08 13.55 -2.27
N ILE A 51 7.87 12.97 -3.46
CA ILE A 51 7.33 13.67 -4.63
C ILE A 51 5.86 14.02 -4.40
N ILE A 52 5.06 13.11 -3.85
CA ILE A 52 3.65 13.34 -3.54
C ILE A 52 3.50 14.48 -2.53
N LYS A 53 4.34 14.50 -1.48
CA LYS A 53 4.35 15.56 -0.47
C LYS A 53 4.73 16.94 -1.01
N GLN A 54 5.46 17.00 -2.11
CA GLN A 54 5.80 18.25 -2.80
C GLN A 54 4.74 18.68 -3.84
N SER A 55 3.74 17.83 -4.09
CA SER A 55 2.65 18.12 -5.01
C SER A 55 1.52 18.89 -4.30
N HIS A 56 0.51 19.30 -5.07
CA HIS A 56 -0.76 19.86 -4.56
C HIS A 56 -1.64 18.88 -3.75
N LEU A 57 -1.21 17.63 -3.55
CA LEU A 57 -2.00 16.54 -2.97
C LEU A 57 -1.30 15.81 -1.78
N PRO A 58 -0.57 16.51 -0.88
CA PRO A 58 0.37 15.89 0.06
C PRO A 58 -0.28 14.95 1.09
N ASP A 59 -1.56 15.17 1.41
CA ASP A 59 -2.30 14.39 2.42
C ASP A 59 -3.36 13.46 1.84
N SER A 60 -3.37 13.25 0.52
CA SER A 60 -4.40 12.47 -0.16
C SER A 60 -4.04 11.00 -0.37
N ILE A 61 -2.76 10.62 -0.25
CA ILE A 61 -2.26 9.29 -0.59
C ILE A 61 -1.41 8.76 0.57
N GLU A 62 -1.60 7.48 0.90
CA GLU A 62 -0.77 6.72 1.82
C GLU A 62 -0.07 5.60 1.05
N LEU A 63 1.27 5.54 1.15
CA LEU A 63 2.08 4.50 0.51
C LEU A 63 2.58 3.50 1.55
N THR A 64 2.39 2.20 1.28
CA THR A 64 2.91 1.09 2.10
C THR A 64 3.58 0.04 1.24
N GLY A 65 4.50 -0.75 1.79
CA GLY A 65 5.18 -1.81 1.04
C GLY A 65 5.22 -3.15 1.77
N ALA A 66 5.09 -4.23 1.01
CA ALA A 66 5.13 -5.63 1.45
C ALA A 66 6.07 -6.43 0.54
N GLY A 67 7.37 -6.09 0.61
CA GLY A 67 8.42 -6.77 -0.15
C GLY A 67 9.20 -7.79 0.67
N ILE A 68 9.49 -8.95 0.08
CA ILE A 68 10.33 -10.00 0.69
C ILE A 68 11.39 -10.44 -0.31
N GLY A 69 12.66 -10.37 0.08
CA GLY A 69 13.78 -10.76 -0.77
C GLY A 69 13.68 -12.19 -1.32
N GLY A 70 14.04 -12.37 -2.59
CA GLY A 70 14.04 -13.67 -3.27
C GLY A 70 12.65 -14.21 -3.65
N ASN A 71 11.56 -13.52 -3.31
CA ASN A 71 10.22 -13.91 -3.72
C ASN A 71 10.06 -13.93 -5.24
N LYS A 72 9.30 -14.92 -5.69
CA LYS A 72 8.79 -15.11 -7.05
C LYS A 72 7.26 -14.96 -7.07
N VAL A 73 6.64 -15.08 -8.23
CA VAL A 73 5.18 -14.89 -8.38
C VAL A 73 4.36 -15.79 -7.44
N TYR A 74 4.75 -17.06 -7.27
CA TYR A 74 4.00 -17.99 -6.41
C TYR A 74 4.17 -17.68 -4.92
N ASP A 75 5.31 -17.12 -4.49
CA ASP A 75 5.51 -16.68 -3.11
C ASP A 75 4.57 -15.52 -2.76
N LEU A 76 4.35 -14.61 -3.73
CA LEU A 76 3.37 -13.54 -3.61
C LEU A 76 1.95 -14.12 -3.50
N TYR A 77 1.59 -15.07 -4.35
CA TYR A 77 0.28 -15.72 -4.30
C TYR A 77 0.00 -16.32 -2.92
N LEU A 78 0.97 -17.05 -2.34
CA LEU A 78 0.82 -17.72 -1.05
C LEU A 78 0.63 -16.76 0.14
N ARG A 79 1.03 -15.49 0.03
CA ARG A 79 0.90 -14.49 1.09
C ARG A 79 -0.05 -13.33 0.76
N MET A 80 -0.72 -13.37 -0.39
CA MET A 80 -1.59 -12.28 -0.87
C MET A 80 -2.71 -11.95 0.12
N GLU A 81 -3.30 -12.96 0.77
CA GLU A 81 -4.35 -12.75 1.77
C GLU A 81 -3.88 -11.86 2.93
N GLU A 82 -2.76 -12.24 3.55
CA GLU A 82 -2.20 -11.54 4.72
C GLU A 82 -1.59 -10.19 4.35
N ASP A 83 -0.83 -10.15 3.24
CA ASP A 83 -0.04 -8.98 2.89
C ASP A 83 -0.79 -7.93 2.09
N VAL A 84 -1.91 -8.27 1.46
CA VAL A 84 -2.66 -7.37 0.58
C VAL A 84 -4.12 -7.30 1.00
N LEU A 85 -4.86 -8.42 0.93
CA LEU A 85 -6.32 -8.40 1.06
C LEU A 85 -6.79 -7.92 2.43
N LYS A 86 -6.18 -8.41 3.52
CA LYS A 86 -6.50 -7.95 4.89
C LYS A 86 -6.21 -6.48 5.14
N LYS A 87 -5.27 -5.89 4.39
CA LYS A 87 -4.91 -4.46 4.53
C LYS A 87 -5.91 -3.54 3.80
N ASN A 88 -6.78 -4.12 2.97
CA ASN A 88 -7.82 -3.44 2.21
C ASN A 88 -7.31 -2.15 1.54
N PRO A 89 -6.26 -2.24 0.68
CA PRO A 89 -5.75 -1.10 -0.06
C PRO A 89 -6.73 -0.70 -1.18
N ASP A 90 -6.71 0.57 -1.57
CA ASP A 90 -7.49 1.05 -2.72
C ASP A 90 -6.76 0.75 -4.05
N VAL A 91 -5.42 0.70 -4.02
CA VAL A 91 -4.56 0.36 -5.18
C VAL A 91 -3.45 -0.59 -4.77
N VAL A 92 -3.17 -1.59 -5.61
CA VAL A 92 -2.03 -2.50 -5.43
C VAL A 92 -1.08 -2.34 -6.62
N VAL A 93 0.20 -2.10 -6.32
CA VAL A 93 1.28 -2.09 -7.31
C VAL A 93 2.10 -3.35 -7.12
N ILE A 94 2.10 -4.23 -8.11
CA ILE A 94 2.87 -5.47 -8.06
C ILE A 94 4.17 -5.29 -8.85
N TYR A 95 5.30 -5.47 -8.19
CA TYR A 95 6.61 -5.46 -8.83
C TYR A 95 7.40 -6.72 -8.45
N VAL A 96 7.37 -7.70 -9.35
CA VAL A 96 7.96 -9.04 -9.21
C VAL A 96 8.33 -9.56 -10.60
N GLY A 97 9.20 -10.58 -10.67
CA GLY A 97 9.53 -11.30 -11.90
C GLY A 97 11.02 -11.48 -12.12
N ILE A 98 11.86 -10.65 -11.49
CA ILE A 98 13.32 -10.76 -11.66
C ILE A 98 13.83 -12.09 -11.11
N ASN A 99 13.34 -12.52 -9.95
CA ASN A 99 13.75 -13.79 -9.34
C ASN A 99 13.21 -15.00 -10.10
N ASP A 100 12.05 -14.86 -10.74
CA ASP A 100 11.45 -15.91 -11.55
C ASP A 100 12.36 -16.29 -12.73
N VAL A 101 13.02 -15.30 -13.34
CA VAL A 101 13.96 -15.52 -14.44
C VAL A 101 15.40 -15.73 -13.94
N TRP A 102 15.88 -14.87 -13.04
CA TRP A 102 17.26 -14.86 -12.59
C TRP A 102 17.62 -16.15 -11.86
N HIS A 103 16.79 -16.61 -10.93
CA HIS A 103 17.06 -17.86 -10.19
C HIS A 103 16.96 -19.09 -11.09
N LYS A 104 16.23 -19.04 -12.22
CA LYS A 104 16.27 -20.11 -13.23
C LYS A 104 17.67 -20.22 -13.81
N ALA A 105 18.26 -19.09 -14.21
CA ALA A 105 19.56 -19.06 -14.85
C ALA A 105 20.72 -19.38 -13.89
N THR A 106 20.64 -19.00 -12.62
CA THR A 106 21.76 -19.14 -11.67
C THR A 106 21.67 -20.35 -10.75
N SER A 107 20.46 -20.79 -10.40
CA SER A 107 20.24 -21.85 -9.40
C SER A 107 19.24 -22.92 -9.84
N GLY A 108 18.64 -22.80 -11.02
CA GLY A 108 17.62 -23.71 -11.52
C GLY A 108 16.27 -23.62 -10.78
N THR A 109 16.07 -22.62 -9.92
CA THR A 109 14.90 -22.49 -9.02
C THR A 109 13.95 -21.32 -9.38
N GLY A 110 14.00 -20.87 -10.62
CA GLY A 110 13.04 -19.90 -11.16
C GLY A 110 11.66 -20.51 -11.41
N THR A 111 10.74 -19.69 -11.90
CA THR A 111 9.36 -20.12 -12.19
C THR A 111 9.27 -20.59 -13.64
N ASP A 112 8.75 -21.80 -13.85
CA ASP A 112 8.55 -22.32 -15.20
C ASP A 112 7.33 -21.67 -15.87
N PRO A 113 7.33 -21.48 -17.21
CA PRO A 113 6.24 -20.82 -17.92
C PRO A 113 4.85 -21.42 -17.68
N ASP A 114 4.76 -22.73 -17.46
CA ASP A 114 3.49 -23.44 -17.18
C ASP A 114 2.96 -23.20 -15.76
N LYS A 115 3.69 -22.46 -14.91
CA LYS A 115 3.29 -22.15 -13.53
C LYS A 115 2.68 -20.76 -13.35
N TYR A 116 2.51 -20.01 -14.44
CA TYR A 116 1.88 -18.67 -14.41
C TYR A 116 0.37 -18.70 -14.71
N GLU A 117 -0.18 -19.85 -15.10
CA GLU A 117 -1.60 -20.09 -15.40
C GLU A 117 -2.33 -20.72 -14.20
#